data_AF-A0A7M5VCP7-F1
#
_entry.id   AF-A0A7M5VCP7-F1
#
_cell.length_a   1.000
_cell.length_b   1.000
_cell.length_c   1.000
_cell.angle_alpha   90.00
_cell.angle_beta   90.00
_cell.angle_gamma   90.00
#
_symmetry.space_group_name_H-M   'P 1'
#
loop_
_entity.id
_entity.type
_entity.pdbx_description
1 polymer ?
#
loop_
_entity_poly.entity_id
_entity_poly.type
_entity_poly.pdbx_seq_one_letter_code
_entity_poly.pdbx_strand_id
1 'polypeptide(L)'
;MNNYSSGGSKDSTFRPEHDNTKRSAEVYIFLSTLEVMKNTVYESWDNFKHWALIFLFDSRRLKYELNNPSGQKTGGKIEPSWDDFHGVGTFEKMIFLGTITTSPKDINEAAKNNRLNGQTYHASKRNCQDWVIELLNTIDPSKSLFRSLKEEEIVPLKDSISKFLVDSACKSDKLKSISSSRR
;
A
#
# COMPACT_ATOMS: atom_id res chain seq x y z
N MET A 1 -24.68 40.96 -4.64
CA MET A 1 -24.42 40.00 -5.74
C MET A 1 -22.98 39.55 -5.60
N ASN A 2 -22.78 38.36 -5.04
CA ASN A 2 -21.44 37.84 -4.75
C ASN A 2 -20.91 37.12 -5.99
N ASN A 3 -19.82 37.63 -6.56
CA ASN A 3 -19.02 36.94 -7.56
C ASN A 3 -18.09 35.96 -6.85
N TYR A 4 -18.41 34.67 -6.92
CA TYR A 4 -17.44 33.62 -6.64
C TYR A 4 -16.48 33.52 -7.83
N SER A 5 -15.26 34.02 -7.65
CA SER A 5 -14.16 33.67 -8.55
C SER A 5 -13.69 32.25 -8.24
N SER A 6 -13.99 31.36 -9.18
CA SER A 6 -13.45 30.01 -9.31
C SER A 6 -11.96 30.08 -9.62
N GLY A 7 -11.14 30.15 -8.58
CA GLY A 7 -9.68 30.02 -8.68
C GLY A 7 -9.26 28.59 -8.35
N GLY A 8 -9.20 27.73 -9.37
CA GLY A 8 -8.64 26.39 -9.24
C GLY A 8 -7.14 26.45 -8.93
N SER A 9 -6.77 26.05 -7.72
CA SER A 9 -5.40 25.63 -7.45
C SER A 9 -5.29 24.15 -7.82
N LYS A 10 -4.35 23.84 -8.72
CA LYS A 10 -3.76 22.50 -8.80
C LYS A 10 -3.02 22.28 -7.48
N ASP A 11 -3.75 21.85 -6.46
CA ASP A 11 -3.21 21.53 -5.14
C ASP A 11 -2.20 20.40 -5.36
N SER A 12 -0.92 20.66 -5.07
CA SER A 12 0.11 19.64 -5.20
C SER A 12 -0.28 18.49 -4.28
N THR A 13 -0.48 17.30 -4.84
CA THR A 13 -0.95 16.09 -4.13
C THR A 13 -0.11 15.70 -2.91
N PHE A 14 1.06 16.32 -2.74
CA PHE A 14 1.92 16.23 -1.58
C PHE A 14 2.24 17.61 -1.01
N ARG A 15 1.51 18.01 0.04
CA ARG A 15 1.76 19.28 0.74
C ARG A 15 3.16 19.29 1.38
N PRO A 16 3.83 20.45 1.46
CA PRO A 16 5.08 20.58 2.20
C PRO A 16 4.92 20.09 3.65
N GLU A 17 5.91 19.35 4.14
CA GLU A 17 6.00 18.98 5.55
C GLU A 17 7.17 19.76 6.15
N HIS A 18 6.91 20.46 7.25
CA HIS A 18 7.84 21.42 7.85
C HIS A 18 8.49 20.89 9.13
N ASP A 19 7.93 19.84 9.72
CA ASP A 19 8.50 19.20 10.90
C ASP A 19 9.63 18.24 10.52
N ASN A 20 10.86 18.63 10.86
CA ASN A 20 12.07 17.84 10.65
C ASN A 20 12.61 17.19 11.93
N THR A 21 11.85 17.24 13.03
CA THR A 21 12.30 16.71 14.32
C THR A 21 12.28 15.19 14.28
N LYS A 22 13.45 14.56 14.48
CA LYS A 22 13.53 13.11 14.59
C LYS A 22 13.06 12.66 15.96
N ARG A 23 12.10 11.73 15.97
CA ARG A 23 11.55 11.13 17.18
C ARG A 23 11.02 9.73 16.87
N SER A 24 10.63 9.03 17.93
CA SER A 24 9.99 7.73 17.81
C SER A 24 8.69 7.87 17.03
N ALA A 25 8.51 7.04 16.01
CA ALA A 25 7.29 6.94 15.23
C ALA A 25 6.82 5.49 15.20
N GLU A 26 5.58 5.26 15.62
CA GLU A 26 4.93 3.97 15.43
C GLU A 26 4.46 3.88 13.98
N VAL A 27 4.76 2.75 13.34
CA VAL A 27 4.42 2.50 11.94
C VAL A 27 3.37 1.42 11.87
N TYR A 28 2.30 1.71 11.14
CA TYR A 28 1.24 0.77 10.87
C TYR A 28 1.05 0.59 9.37
N ILE A 29 0.68 -0.62 8.96
CA ILE A 29 0.05 -0.80 7.66
C ILE A 29 -1.47 -0.67 7.83
N PHE A 30 -2.05 0.13 6.94
CA PHE A 30 -3.48 0.29 6.80
C PHE A 30 -3.95 -0.43 5.55
N LEU A 31 -4.90 -1.35 5.75
CA LEU A 31 -5.50 -2.18 4.73
C LEU A 31 -6.96 -1.77 4.57
N SER A 32 -7.36 -1.38 3.36
CA SER A 32 -8.74 -1.00 3.05
C SER A 32 -9.24 -1.69 1.78
N THR A 33 -10.55 -1.87 1.68
CA THR A 33 -11.17 -2.39 0.46
C THR A 33 -11.03 -1.37 -0.67
N LEU A 34 -10.57 -1.82 -1.85
CA LEU A 34 -10.57 -0.96 -3.03
C LEU A 34 -12.00 -0.54 -3.39
N GLU A 35 -12.21 0.75 -3.66
CA GLU A 35 -13.53 1.30 -4.05
C GLU A 35 -14.17 0.52 -5.21
N VAL A 36 -13.36 0.16 -6.22
CA VAL A 36 -13.80 -0.63 -7.39
C VAL A 36 -14.31 -2.03 -7.04
N MET A 37 -14.06 -2.51 -5.82
CA MET A 37 -14.49 -3.83 -5.34
C MET A 37 -15.68 -3.76 -4.38
N LYS A 38 -16.08 -2.58 -3.90
CA LYS A 38 -17.23 -2.43 -2.98
C LYS A 38 -18.56 -2.94 -3.57
N ASN A 39 -18.66 -3.02 -4.90
CA ASN A 39 -19.87 -3.46 -5.62
C ASN A 39 -19.78 -4.87 -6.21
N THR A 40 -18.68 -5.59 -6.01
CA THR A 40 -18.51 -6.96 -6.51
C THR A 40 -18.51 -7.93 -5.32
N VAL A 41 -19.51 -8.81 -5.28
CA VAL A 41 -19.72 -9.89 -4.29
C VAL A 41 -18.65 -10.99 -4.45
N TYR A 42 -17.38 -10.65 -4.28
CA TYR A 42 -16.27 -11.59 -4.30
C TYR A 42 -15.48 -11.46 -3.00
N GLU A 43 -16.05 -12.04 -1.95
CA GLU A 43 -15.47 -12.19 -0.60
C GLU A 43 -14.14 -12.98 -0.57
N SER A 44 -13.69 -13.55 -1.70
CA SER A 44 -12.55 -14.48 -1.75
C SER A 44 -11.20 -13.85 -2.09
N TRP A 45 -11.10 -12.52 -2.23
CA TRP A 45 -9.86 -11.84 -2.63
C TRP A 45 -9.31 -10.95 -1.50
N ASP A 46 -9.07 -11.51 -0.32
CA ASP A 46 -8.47 -10.83 0.84
C ASP A 46 -7.14 -10.13 0.53
N ASN A 47 -6.42 -10.58 -0.50
CA ASN A 47 -5.15 -10.01 -0.94
C ASN A 47 -5.30 -8.77 -1.83
N PHE A 48 -6.53 -8.45 -2.27
CA PHE A 48 -6.83 -7.33 -3.17
C PHE A 48 -7.25 -6.09 -2.37
N LYS A 49 -6.49 -5.79 -1.31
CA LYS A 49 -6.65 -4.61 -0.45
C LYS A 49 -5.74 -3.48 -0.91
N HIS A 50 -6.24 -2.27 -0.77
CA HIS A 50 -5.45 -1.05 -0.86
C HIS A 50 -4.55 -0.96 0.37
N TRP A 51 -3.26 -0.68 0.14
CA TRP A 51 -2.27 -0.54 1.21
C TRP A 51 -1.88 0.93 1.34
N ALA A 52 -1.80 1.36 2.59
CA ALA A 52 -1.23 2.64 3.01
C ALA A 52 -0.34 2.43 4.25
N LEU A 53 0.55 3.36 4.54
CA LEU A 53 1.29 3.42 5.80
C LEU A 53 0.74 4.55 6.67
N ILE A 54 0.57 4.28 7.95
CA ILE A 54 0.27 5.29 8.96
C ILE A 54 1.49 5.45 9.85
N PHE A 55 1.92 6.69 10.07
CA PHE A 55 2.97 7.05 11.01
C PHE A 55 2.35 7.85 12.15
N LEU A 56 2.46 7.33 13.37
CA LEU A 56 2.02 8.03 14.57
C LEU A 56 3.23 8.67 15.25
N PHE A 57 3.22 9.99 15.29
CA PHE A 57 4.19 10.85 15.97
C PHE A 57 3.49 11.56 17.13
N ASP A 58 3.73 11.13 18.37
CA ASP A 58 3.09 11.68 19.57
C ASP A 58 1.56 11.77 19.40
N SER A 59 1.02 12.95 19.06
CA SER A 59 -0.40 13.22 18.84
C SER A 59 -0.83 13.28 17.36
N ARG A 60 0.10 13.20 16.40
CA ARG A 60 -0.16 13.39 14.97
C ARG A 60 -0.04 12.07 14.21
N ARG A 61 -0.99 11.83 13.30
CA ARG A 61 -1.04 10.61 12.48
C ARG A 61 -0.98 10.98 11.01
N LEU A 62 0.06 10.53 10.33
CA LEU A 62 0.25 10.80 8.91
C LEU A 62 -0.03 9.54 8.11
N LYS A 63 -1.03 9.59 7.24
CA LYS A 63 -1.27 8.54 6.26
C LYS A 63 -0.44 8.79 5.01
N TYR A 64 0.19 7.77 4.46
CA TYR A 64 0.92 7.81 3.20
C TYR A 64 0.40 6.70 2.31
N GLU A 65 -0.17 7.06 1.17
CA GLU A 65 -0.78 6.09 0.28
C GLU A 65 -0.59 6.41 -1.19
N LEU A 66 -0.79 5.39 -2.01
CA LEU A 66 -0.72 5.49 -3.43
C LEU A 66 -2.10 5.49 -4.08
N ASN A 67 -2.57 6.67 -4.51
CA ASN A 67 -3.88 6.77 -5.12
C ASN A 67 -3.81 6.65 -6.64
N ASN A 68 -4.80 5.93 -7.20
CA ASN A 68 -5.09 5.92 -8.63
C ASN A 68 -6.43 6.64 -8.88
N PRO A 69 -6.41 7.98 -9.06
CA PRO A 69 -7.63 8.77 -9.19
C PRO A 69 -8.42 8.45 -10.47
N SER A 70 -7.81 7.80 -11.47
CA SER A 70 -8.53 7.39 -12.68
C SER A 70 -9.50 6.23 -12.44
N GLY A 71 -9.35 5.50 -11.32
CA GLY A 71 -10.11 4.27 -11.03
C GLY A 71 -9.84 3.12 -12.02
N GLN A 72 -8.93 3.30 -12.98
CA GLN A 72 -8.65 2.30 -14.00
C GLN A 72 -7.79 1.17 -13.44
N LYS A 73 -8.11 -0.09 -13.78
CA LYS A 73 -7.30 -1.26 -13.38
C LYS A 73 -5.87 -1.21 -13.94
N THR A 74 -5.69 -0.51 -15.04
CA THR A 74 -4.43 -0.27 -15.75
C THR A 74 -4.51 1.10 -16.40
N GLY A 75 -3.47 1.91 -16.26
CA GLY A 75 -3.54 3.32 -16.65
C GLY A 75 -3.92 4.23 -15.48
N GLY A 76 -3.56 5.51 -15.59
CA GLY A 76 -3.63 6.49 -14.49
C GLY A 76 -2.25 6.84 -13.94
N LYS A 77 -2.16 8.04 -13.35
CA LYS A 77 -0.96 8.52 -12.67
C LYS A 77 -1.05 8.15 -11.21
N ILE A 78 0.07 7.63 -10.73
CA ILE A 78 0.30 7.33 -9.34
C ILE A 78 0.54 8.65 -8.58
N GLU A 79 -0.37 9.02 -7.70
CA GLU A 79 -0.27 10.24 -6.89
C GLU A 79 -0.18 9.87 -5.41
N PRO A 80 0.96 10.15 -4.76
CA PRO A 80 1.04 9.97 -3.33
C PRO A 80 0.18 11.05 -2.67
N SER A 81 -0.47 10.74 -1.55
CA SER A 81 -1.14 11.73 -0.70
C SER A 81 -0.76 11.51 0.77
N TRP A 82 -0.75 12.60 1.54
CA TRP A 82 -0.78 12.52 3.00
C TRP A 82 -1.90 13.35 3.60
N ASP A 83 -2.52 12.80 4.64
CA ASP A 83 -3.59 13.45 5.37
C ASP A 83 -3.49 13.10 6.87
N ASP A 84 -4.11 13.94 7.71
CA ASP A 84 -4.25 13.65 9.13
C ASP A 84 -5.25 12.50 9.28
N PHE A 85 -4.79 11.38 9.83
CA PHE A 85 -5.60 10.16 9.89
C PHE A 85 -6.62 10.20 11.03
N HIS A 86 -7.91 10.24 10.69
CA HIS A 86 -9.02 10.43 11.65
C HIS A 86 -9.66 9.15 12.19
N GLY A 87 -9.21 7.94 11.79
CA GLY A 87 -9.70 6.68 12.35
C GLY A 87 -9.86 5.57 11.34
N VAL A 88 -10.28 4.40 11.83
CA VAL A 88 -10.45 3.17 11.05
C VAL A 88 -11.95 2.91 10.88
N GLY A 89 -12.42 2.81 9.63
CA GLY A 89 -13.77 2.41 9.27
C GLY A 89 -14.00 0.90 9.40
N THR A 90 -15.25 0.46 9.24
CA THR A 90 -15.69 -0.93 9.47
C THR A 90 -14.98 -1.98 8.61
N PHE A 91 -14.51 -1.61 7.42
CA PHE A 91 -13.86 -2.51 6.46
C PHE A 91 -12.35 -2.32 6.38
N GLU A 92 -11.79 -1.63 7.36
CA GLU A 92 -10.40 -1.21 7.36
C GLU A 92 -9.67 -1.91 8.51
N LYS A 93 -8.42 -2.29 8.28
CA LYS A 93 -7.58 -2.92 9.29
C LYS A 93 -6.28 -2.14 9.40
N MET A 94 -5.90 -1.81 10.63
CA MET A 94 -4.62 -1.18 10.94
C MET A 94 -3.79 -2.16 11.76
N ILE A 95 -2.59 -2.47 11.29
CA ILE A 95 -1.71 -3.49 11.89
C ILE A 95 -0.38 -2.84 12.21
N PHE A 96 0.07 -2.99 13.46
CA PHE A 96 1.34 -2.43 13.91
C PHE A 96 2.51 -3.21 13.29
N LEU A 97 3.45 -2.48 12.70
CA LEU A 97 4.65 -3.06 12.09
C LEU A 97 5.91 -2.85 12.93
N GLY A 98 5.90 -1.91 13.87
CA GLY A 98 7.07 -1.58 14.67
C GLY A 98 7.27 -0.08 14.84
N THR A 99 8.41 0.27 15.39
CA THR A 99 8.78 1.64 15.72
C THR A 99 10.09 1.99 15.06
N ILE A 100 10.17 3.19 14.48
CA ILE A 100 11.41 3.73 13.91
C ILE A 100 11.71 5.12 14.47
N THR A 101 12.97 5.52 14.46
CA THR A 101 13.36 6.91 14.76
C THR A 101 13.47 7.68 13.44
N THR A 102 12.54 8.60 13.19
CA THR A 102 12.46 9.36 11.94
C THR A 102 11.77 10.71 12.16
N SER A 103 11.67 11.55 11.13
CA SER A 103 10.89 12.78 11.15
C SER A 103 9.77 12.74 10.11
N PRO A 104 8.68 13.52 10.28
CA PRO A 104 7.67 13.70 9.23
C PRO A 104 8.29 14.10 7.88
N LYS A 105 9.26 15.02 7.91
CA LYS A 105 9.99 15.46 6.71
C LYS A 105 10.76 14.32 6.02
N ASP A 106 11.45 13.47 6.77
CA ASP A 106 12.20 12.34 6.18
C ASP A 106 11.26 11.35 5.46
N ILE A 107 10.09 11.05 6.06
CA ILE A 107 9.08 10.20 5.43
C ILE A 107 8.50 10.88 4.18
N ASN A 108 8.22 12.18 4.27
CA ASN A 108 7.72 12.97 3.15
C ASN A 108 8.70 12.94 1.97
N GLU A 109 9.99 13.13 2.23
CA GLU A 109 11.05 13.06 1.21
C GLU A 109 11.19 11.65 0.64
N ALA A 110 11.18 10.61 1.48
CA ALA A 110 11.20 9.22 1.02
C ALA A 110 10.00 8.89 0.12
N ALA A 111 8.80 9.31 0.52
CA ALA A 111 7.59 9.09 -0.26
C ALA A 111 7.60 9.88 -1.58
N LYS A 112 8.08 11.12 -1.60
CA LYS A 112 8.26 11.93 -2.83
C LYS A 112 9.25 11.29 -3.81
N ASN A 113 10.31 10.69 -3.28
CA ASN A 113 11.39 10.08 -4.07
C ASN A 113 11.13 8.60 -4.42
N ASN A 114 9.97 8.04 -4.06
CA ASN A 114 9.61 6.67 -4.40
C ASN A 114 9.58 6.51 -5.94
N ARG A 115 10.33 5.53 -6.47
CA ARG A 115 10.57 5.42 -7.92
C ARG A 115 9.30 5.12 -8.70
N LEU A 116 8.27 4.58 -8.05
CA LEU A 116 6.99 4.25 -8.66
C LEU A 116 6.08 5.49 -8.84
N ASN A 117 6.44 6.64 -8.27
CA ASN A 117 5.69 7.88 -8.46
C ASN A 117 5.62 8.29 -9.93
N GLY A 118 4.44 8.70 -10.39
CA GLY A 118 4.22 9.12 -11.78
C GLY A 118 4.29 7.99 -12.82
N GLN A 119 4.59 6.75 -12.43
CA GLN A 119 4.53 5.61 -13.34
C GLN A 119 3.08 5.20 -13.62
N THR A 120 2.89 4.41 -14.68
CA THR A 120 1.58 3.85 -15.03
C THR A 120 1.13 2.80 -14.02
N TYR A 121 -0.04 2.99 -13.43
CA TYR A 121 -0.65 2.04 -12.50
C TYR A 121 -1.03 0.72 -13.19
N HIS A 122 -0.80 -0.41 -12.51
CA HIS A 122 -1.25 -1.74 -12.91
C HIS A 122 -1.66 -2.56 -11.69
N ALA A 123 -2.94 -2.91 -11.59
CA ALA A 123 -3.56 -3.50 -10.39
C ALA A 123 -2.85 -4.74 -9.82
N SER A 124 -2.18 -5.55 -10.65
CA SER A 124 -1.47 -6.76 -10.21
C SER A 124 0.06 -6.74 -10.35
N LYS A 125 0.67 -5.66 -10.86
CA LYS A 125 2.13 -5.62 -11.15
C LYS A 125 2.84 -4.39 -10.61
N ARG A 126 2.13 -3.28 -10.51
CA ARG A 126 2.65 -1.98 -10.11
C ARG A 126 1.53 -1.19 -9.48
N ASN A 127 1.28 -1.46 -8.21
CA ASN A 127 0.14 -0.94 -7.47
C ASN A 127 0.58 -0.30 -6.13
N CYS A 128 -0.40 0.02 -5.29
CA CYS A 128 -0.18 0.58 -3.96
C CYS A 128 0.64 -0.33 -3.03
N GLN A 129 0.53 -1.65 -3.17
CA GLN A 129 1.29 -2.62 -2.37
C GLN A 129 2.78 -2.56 -2.72
N ASP A 130 3.12 -2.51 -4.00
CA ASP A 130 4.50 -2.34 -4.45
C ASP A 130 5.11 -1.03 -3.96
N TRP A 131 4.33 0.05 -4.00
CA TRP A 131 4.75 1.36 -3.53
C TRP A 131 4.99 1.40 -2.03
N VAL A 132 4.11 0.79 -1.22
CA VAL A 132 4.29 0.66 0.23
C VAL A 132 5.54 -0.15 0.55
N ILE A 133 5.78 -1.27 -0.13
CA ILE A 133 6.98 -2.08 0.07
C ILE A 133 8.24 -1.29 -0.25
N GLU A 134 8.22 -0.50 -1.32
CA GLU A 134 9.35 0.35 -1.65
C GLU A 134 9.60 1.43 -0.59
N LEU A 135 8.53 2.11 -0.15
CA LEU A 135 8.65 3.11 0.90
C LEU A 135 9.24 2.49 2.18
N LEU A 136 8.73 1.34 2.62
CA LEU A 136 9.27 0.62 3.80
C LEU A 136 10.76 0.30 3.66
N ASN A 137 11.21 -0.17 2.50
CA ASN A 137 12.62 -0.45 2.27
C ASN A 137 13.50 0.82 2.32
N THR A 138 12.94 1.98 1.98
CA THR A 138 13.65 3.27 2.06
C THR A 138 13.74 3.77 3.50
N ILE A 139 12.64 3.74 4.25
CA ILE A 139 12.59 4.32 5.61
C ILE A 139 13.13 3.39 6.70
N ASP A 140 13.15 2.08 6.45
CA ASP A 140 13.71 1.08 7.35
C ASP A 140 14.68 0.14 6.60
N PRO A 141 15.93 0.57 6.39
CA PRO A 141 16.94 -0.25 5.72
C PRO A 141 17.25 -1.57 6.44
N SER A 142 16.95 -1.67 7.74
CA SER A 142 17.13 -2.89 8.53
C SER A 142 16.09 -3.97 8.17
N LYS A 143 15.01 -3.58 7.48
CA LYS A 143 13.89 -4.43 7.05
C LYS A 143 13.14 -5.08 8.23
N SER A 144 13.21 -4.48 9.41
CA SER A 144 12.44 -4.88 10.58
C SER A 144 10.93 -4.77 10.32
N LEU A 145 10.46 -3.63 9.80
CA LEU A 145 9.05 -3.40 9.48
C LEU A 145 8.55 -4.37 8.39
N PHE A 146 9.41 -4.65 7.39
CA PHE A 146 9.09 -5.61 6.33
C PHE A 146 9.03 -7.05 6.84
N ARG A 147 9.80 -7.39 7.88
CA ARG A 147 9.69 -8.69 8.55
C ARG A 147 8.34 -8.79 9.28
N SER A 148 7.93 -7.76 10.01
CA SER A 148 6.63 -7.74 10.69
C SER A 148 5.46 -7.87 9.72
N LEU A 149 5.53 -7.26 8.52
CA LEU A 149 4.54 -7.52 7.46
C LEU A 149 4.39 -9.01 7.13
N LYS A 150 5.50 -9.74 7.04
CA LYS A 150 5.49 -11.17 6.72
C LYS A 150 4.98 -12.02 7.87
N GLU A 151 5.34 -11.66 9.11
CA GLU A 151 4.87 -12.34 10.32
C GLU A 151 3.36 -12.22 10.48
N GLU A 152 2.79 -11.08 10.07
CA GLU A 152 1.35 -10.84 10.01
C GLU A 152 0.67 -11.47 8.77
N GLU A 153 1.41 -12.26 7.99
CA GLU A 153 0.96 -12.91 6.75
C GLU A 153 0.39 -11.93 5.70
N ILE A 154 0.85 -10.68 5.73
CA ILE A 154 0.41 -9.64 4.79
C ILE A 154 1.25 -9.75 3.52
N VAL A 155 0.72 -10.49 2.55
CA VAL A 155 1.42 -10.82 1.30
C VAL A 155 0.89 -9.99 0.13
N PRO A 156 1.76 -9.39 -0.70
CA PRO A 156 1.34 -8.69 -1.90
C PRO A 156 0.63 -9.63 -2.87
N LEU A 157 -0.39 -9.11 -3.56
CA LEU A 157 -1.20 -9.86 -4.51
C LEU A 157 -0.36 -10.62 -5.55
N LYS A 158 0.68 -9.99 -6.09
CA LYS A 158 1.58 -10.59 -7.09
C LYS A 158 2.26 -11.87 -6.58
N ASP A 159 2.55 -11.93 -5.28
CA ASP A 159 3.22 -13.06 -4.65
C ASP A 159 2.19 -14.15 -4.31
N SER A 160 0.97 -13.76 -3.92
CA SER A 160 -0.14 -14.70 -3.69
C SER A 160 -0.58 -15.42 -4.97
N ILE A 161 -0.64 -14.72 -6.11
CA ILE A 161 -0.93 -15.34 -7.42
C ILE A 161 0.16 -16.34 -7.80
N SER A 162 1.43 -15.98 -7.58
CA SER A 162 2.57 -16.84 -7.88
C SER A 162 2.52 -18.14 -7.07
N LYS A 163 2.22 -18.05 -5.76
CA LYS A 163 2.04 -19.22 -4.89
C LYS A 163 0.92 -20.13 -5.38
N PHE A 164 -0.24 -19.56 -5.73
CA PHE A 164 -1.38 -20.34 -6.25
C PHE A 164 -1.06 -21.08 -7.56
N LEU A 165 -0.34 -20.43 -8.48
CA LEU A 165 0.07 -21.03 -9.75
C LEU A 165 1.06 -22.18 -9.53
N VAL A 166 2.04 -22.01 -8.62
CA VAL A 166 3.00 -23.05 -8.26
C VAL A 166 2.30 -24.25 -7.60
N ASP A 167 1.41 -24.01 -6.64
CA ASP A 167 0.66 -25.07 -5.96
C ASP A 167 -0.23 -25.85 -6.93
N SER A 168 -0.80 -25.18 -7.93
CA SER A 168 -1.60 -25.81 -8.98
C SER A 168 -0.76 -26.66 -9.93
N ALA A 169 0.43 -26.18 -10.32
CA ALA A 169 1.36 -26.93 -11.15
C ALA A 169 1.85 -28.21 -10.44
N CYS A 170 2.29 -28.09 -9.17
CA CYS A 170 2.71 -29.22 -8.35
C CYS A 170 1.61 -30.29 -8.16
N LYS A 171 0.35 -29.87 -8.00
CA LYS A 171 -0.80 -30.81 -7.95
C LYS A 171 -1.00 -31.53 -9.28
N SER A 172 -0.84 -30.83 -10.41
CA SER A 172 -1.01 -31.42 -11.74
C SER A 172 0.07 -32.46 -12.07
N ASP A 173 1.32 -32.23 -11.64
CA ASP A 173 2.42 -33.18 -11.85
C ASP A 173 2.32 -34.40 -10.94
N LYS A 174 1.82 -34.23 -9.71
CA LYS A 174 1.53 -35.34 -8.80
C LYS A 174 0.41 -36.25 -9.31
N LEU A 175 -0.59 -35.71 -10.01
CA LEU A 175 -1.65 -36.49 -10.66
C LEU A 175 -1.14 -37.26 -11.88
N LYS A 176 -0.24 -36.66 -12.66
CA LYS A 176 0.40 -37.32 -13.81
C LYS A 176 1.30 -38.48 -13.36
N SER A 177 2.10 -38.31 -12.30
CA SER A 177 2.98 -39.37 -11.80
C SER A 177 2.23 -40.59 -11.26
N ILE A 178 1.08 -40.38 -10.61
CA ILE A 178 0.20 -41.47 -10.13
C ILE A 178 -0.42 -42.24 -11.32
N SER A 179 -0.73 -41.56 -12.42
CA SER A 179 -1.29 -42.20 -13.62
C SER A 179 -0.27 -43.03 -14.42
N SER A 180 1.02 -42.69 -14.34
CA SER A 180 2.12 -43.42 -15.00
C SER A 180 2.64 -44.62 -14.22
N SER A 181 2.39 -44.72 -12.91
CA SER A 181 2.78 -45.87 -12.07
C SER A 181 1.72 -46.99 -12.00
N ARG A 182 0.62 -46.88 -12.74
CA ARG A 182 -0.44 -47.90 -12.85
C ARG A 182 -0.48 -48.60 -14.23
N ARG A 183 0.61 -48.58 -14.99
CA ARG A 183 0.77 -49.39 -16.21
C ARG A 183 1.76 -50.51 -15.99
#